data_AF-A0A2N7JQH0-F1
#
_entry.id   AF-A0A2N7JQH0-F1
#
_cell.length_a   1.000
_cell.length_b   1.000
_cell.length_c   1.000
_cell.angle_alpha   90.00
_cell.angle_beta   90.00
_cell.angle_gamma   90.00
#
_symmetry.space_group_name_H-M   'P 1'
#
loop_
_entity.id
_entity.type
_entity.pdbx_description
1 polymer ?
#
loop_
_entity_poly.entity_id
_entity_poly.type
_entity_poly.pdbx_seq_one_letter_code
_entity_poly.pdbx_strand_id
1 'polypeptide(L)'
;MKFYPAEQYQTACHEMFARYERDIRKLIPNARVEHVGASSIPSAVSKGDLDIFVGVELGELEDAIERLTTLGFTEKLDTLRTPELCMLESTSVDDVALQVVTNGSEFECFLTFRDKLRVNPALVEQYNTLKLAYEGWPQDEYREKKSDFIEHVLAVK
;
A
#
# COMPACT_ATOMS: atom_id res chain seq x y z
N MET A 1 18.23 1.35 1.24
CA MET A 1 17.03 0.92 2.00
C MET A 1 17.36 -0.39 2.70
N LYS A 2 16.70 -0.74 3.82
CA LYS A 2 16.86 -2.03 4.51
C LYS A 2 15.55 -2.81 4.50
N PHE A 3 15.59 -4.13 4.32
CA PHE A 3 14.40 -4.99 4.36
C PHE A 3 14.43 -5.92 5.58
N TYR A 4 13.24 -6.23 6.09
CA TYR A 4 13.02 -7.08 7.24
C TYR A 4 12.16 -8.29 6.86
N PRO A 5 12.41 -9.46 7.46
CA PRO A 5 11.57 -10.63 7.28
C PRO A 5 10.23 -10.47 8.00
N ALA A 6 9.20 -11.18 7.51
CA ALA A 6 7.80 -11.01 7.91
C ALA A 6 7.57 -11.02 9.43
N GLU A 7 8.24 -11.91 10.15
CA GLU A 7 8.12 -12.09 11.60
C GLU A 7 8.53 -10.86 12.42
N GLN A 8 9.31 -9.94 11.84
CA GLN A 8 9.77 -8.73 12.54
C GLN A 8 8.77 -7.58 12.46
N TYR A 9 7.85 -7.58 11.48
CA TYR A 9 7.03 -6.40 11.22
C TYR A 9 5.53 -6.67 10.96
N GLN A 10 5.15 -7.86 10.47
CA GLN A 10 3.76 -8.10 10.03
C GLN A 10 2.75 -8.06 11.17
N THR A 11 3.07 -8.62 12.35
CA THR A 11 2.17 -8.57 13.52
C THR A 11 1.84 -7.14 13.91
N ALA A 12 2.87 -6.28 14.04
CA ALA A 12 2.68 -4.87 14.36
C ALA A 12 1.88 -4.13 13.27
N CYS A 13 2.13 -4.43 12.00
CA CYS A 13 1.37 -3.86 10.89
C CYS A 13 -0.11 -4.27 10.90
N HIS A 14 -0.42 -5.53 11.21
CA HIS A 14 -1.82 -5.99 11.31
C HIS A 14 -2.57 -5.30 12.46
N GLU A 15 -1.93 -5.16 13.62
CA GLU A 15 -2.50 -4.43 14.75
C GLU A 15 -2.72 -2.96 14.42
N MET A 16 -1.75 -2.33 13.76
CA MET A 16 -1.83 -0.95 13.31
C MET A 16 -2.93 -0.75 12.27
N PHE A 17 -3.04 -1.65 11.28
CA PHE A 17 -4.12 -1.66 10.30
C PHE A 17 -5.48 -1.71 10.98
N ALA A 18 -5.69 -2.60 11.95
CA ALA A 18 -6.97 -2.71 12.65
C ALA A 18 -7.38 -1.43 13.41
N ARG A 19 -6.41 -0.62 13.85
CA ARG A 19 -6.67 0.71 14.43
C ARG A 19 -7.09 1.70 13.36
N TYR A 20 -6.29 1.85 12.29
CA TYR A 20 -6.57 2.78 11.21
C TYR A 20 -7.86 2.44 10.47
N GLU A 21 -8.14 1.16 10.21
CA GLU A 21 -9.39 0.70 9.60
C GLU A 21 -10.62 1.22 10.38
N ARG A 22 -10.57 1.12 11.70
CA ARG A 22 -11.63 1.61 12.58
C ARG A 22 -11.78 3.13 12.51
N ASP A 23 -10.68 3.87 12.55
CA ASP A 23 -10.72 5.33 12.60
C ASP A 23 -11.10 5.93 11.23
N ILE A 24 -10.62 5.34 10.14
CA ILE A 24 -11.03 5.70 8.77
C ILE A 24 -12.53 5.42 8.59
N ARG A 25 -13.04 4.25 9.01
CA ARG A 25 -14.48 3.94 8.90
C ARG A 25 -15.37 4.82 9.77
N LYS A 26 -14.90 5.35 10.90
CA LYS A 26 -15.68 6.33 11.66
C LYS A 26 -15.83 7.64 10.89
N LEU A 27 -14.77 8.03 10.17
CA LEU A 27 -14.69 9.30 9.48
C LEU A 27 -15.36 9.26 8.10
N ILE A 28 -15.24 8.12 7.42
CA ILE A 28 -15.79 7.85 6.09
C ILE A 28 -16.50 6.48 6.15
N PRO A 29 -17.76 6.44 6.62
CA PRO A 29 -18.48 5.19 6.89
C PRO A 29 -18.63 4.23 5.70
N ASN A 30 -18.67 4.77 4.49
CA ASN A 30 -18.84 4.00 3.26
C ASN A 30 -17.51 3.65 2.58
N ALA A 31 -16.37 4.05 3.14
CA ALA A 31 -15.07 3.76 2.53
C ALA A 31 -14.77 2.26 2.56
N ARG A 32 -14.28 1.75 1.43
CA ARG A 32 -13.67 0.44 1.33
C ARG A 32 -12.24 0.52 1.87
N VAL A 33 -12.04 0.01 3.08
CA VAL A 33 -10.71 0.03 3.73
C VAL A 33 -10.09 -1.36 3.71
N GLU A 34 -8.92 -1.47 3.09
CA GLU A 34 -8.27 -2.75 2.79
C GLU A 34 -6.78 -2.69 3.10
N HIS A 35 -6.24 -3.71 3.77
CA HIS A 35 -4.81 -3.83 4.01
C HIS A 35 -4.13 -4.27 2.72
N VAL A 36 -3.20 -3.44 2.21
CA VAL A 36 -2.44 -3.70 0.98
C VAL A 36 -0.94 -3.59 1.25
N GLY A 37 -0.13 -3.59 0.19
CA GLY A 37 1.32 -3.58 0.30
C GLY A 37 1.89 -4.89 0.84
N ALA A 38 3.20 -4.89 1.08
CA ALA A 38 3.92 -6.11 1.44
C ALA A 38 3.57 -6.63 2.84
N SER A 39 3.22 -5.74 3.77
CA SER A 39 2.79 -6.14 5.12
C SER A 39 1.48 -6.95 5.14
N SER A 40 0.69 -6.89 4.08
CA SER A 40 -0.54 -7.67 3.92
C SER A 40 -0.33 -9.06 3.28
N ILE A 41 0.89 -9.37 2.82
CA ILE A 41 1.21 -10.59 2.07
C ILE A 41 2.04 -11.53 2.96
N PRO A 42 1.57 -12.75 3.29
CA PRO A 42 2.32 -13.68 4.12
C PRO A 42 3.75 -13.93 3.60
N SER A 43 4.72 -13.93 4.51
CA SER A 43 6.15 -14.19 4.22
C SER A 43 6.84 -13.18 3.29
N ALA A 44 6.19 -12.08 2.91
CA ALA A 44 6.85 -11.02 2.15
C ALA A 44 7.89 -10.28 3.01
N VAL A 45 9.01 -9.87 2.43
CA VAL A 45 9.95 -8.94 3.06
C VAL A 45 9.51 -7.50 2.78
N SER A 46 9.66 -6.60 3.75
CA SER A 46 9.36 -5.16 3.56
C SER A 46 10.24 -4.27 4.42
N LYS A 47 10.10 -2.96 4.25
CA LYS A 47 10.74 -1.95 5.12
C LYS A 47 10.07 -1.87 6.50
N GLY A 48 8.93 -2.54 6.67
CA GLY A 48 8.13 -2.50 7.90
C GLY A 48 6.99 -1.49 7.86
N ASP A 49 6.76 -0.89 6.68
CA ASP A 49 5.72 0.07 6.37
C ASP A 49 4.34 -0.59 6.19
N LEU A 50 3.30 0.18 6.53
CA LEU A 50 1.91 -0.18 6.32
C LEU A 50 1.32 0.63 5.17
N ASP A 51 0.79 -0.07 4.16
CA ASP A 51 -0.02 0.54 3.10
C ASP A 51 -1.50 0.17 3.30
N ILE A 52 -2.38 1.16 3.22
CA ILE A 52 -3.83 0.98 3.33
C ILE A 52 -4.49 1.51 2.07
N PHE A 53 -5.32 0.69 1.44
CA PHE A 53 -6.19 1.14 0.35
C PHE A 53 -7.48 1.70 0.96
N VAL A 54 -7.85 2.91 0.53
CA VAL A 54 -9.07 3.61 0.95
C VAL A 54 -9.88 3.91 -0.31
N GLY A 55 -10.79 3.00 -0.66
CA GLY A 55 -11.69 3.11 -1.78
C GLY A 55 -12.89 4.00 -1.45
N VAL A 56 -13.17 4.98 -2.31
CA VAL A 56 -14.30 5.93 -2.17
C VAL A 56 -15.08 6.04 -3.48
N GLU A 57 -16.30 6.55 -3.43
CA GLU A 57 -17.13 6.68 -4.63
C GLU A 57 -16.61 7.78 -5.57
N LEU A 58 -17.04 7.72 -6.83
CA LEU A 58 -16.67 8.72 -7.83
C LEU A 58 -17.09 10.12 -7.38
N GLY A 59 -16.13 11.04 -7.35
CA GLY A 59 -16.34 12.42 -6.92
C GLY A 59 -16.15 12.67 -5.42
N GLU A 60 -15.88 11.64 -4.61
CA GLU A 60 -15.66 11.78 -3.16
C GLU A 60 -14.18 11.88 -2.77
N LEU A 61 -13.24 11.73 -3.72
CA LEU A 61 -11.81 11.63 -3.44
C LEU A 61 -11.24 12.86 -2.71
N GLU A 62 -11.59 14.08 -3.12
CA GLU A 62 -11.10 15.29 -2.46
C GLU A 62 -11.66 15.45 -1.03
N ASP A 63 -12.96 15.18 -0.82
CA ASP A 63 -13.58 15.21 0.52
C ASP A 63 -12.98 14.13 1.44
N ALA A 64 -12.69 12.94 0.89
CA ALA A 64 -12.00 11.89 1.62
C ALA A 64 -10.59 12.31 2.04
N ILE A 65 -9.82 12.94 1.15
CA ILE A 65 -8.49 13.47 1.49
C ILE A 65 -8.60 14.51 2.61
N GLU A 66 -9.47 15.51 2.47
CA GLU A 66 -9.66 16.55 3.48
C GLU A 66 -9.97 15.94 4.84
N ARG A 67 -10.90 14.99 4.89
CA ARG A 67 -11.21 14.24 6.11
C ARG A 67 -9.98 13.54 6.66
N LEU A 68 -9.28 12.74 5.85
CA LEU A 68 -8.12 11.95 6.30
C LEU A 68 -6.98 12.83 6.84
N THR A 69 -6.85 14.09 6.40
CA THR A 69 -5.87 15.02 7.01
C THR A 69 -6.12 15.27 8.49
N THR A 70 -7.39 15.21 8.93
CA THR A 70 -7.75 15.34 10.35
C THR A 70 -7.29 14.15 11.21
N LEU A 71 -6.93 13.03 10.58
CA LEU A 71 -6.31 11.85 11.23
C LEU A 71 -4.77 11.92 11.23
N GLY A 72 -4.18 13.06 10.86
CA GLY A 72 -2.72 13.22 10.83
C GLY A 72 -2.09 12.60 9.58
N PHE A 73 -2.70 12.83 8.43
CA PHE A 73 -2.15 12.49 7.12
C PHE A 73 -1.97 13.73 6.26
N THR A 74 -1.02 13.70 5.35
CA THR A 74 -0.80 14.77 4.37
C THR A 74 -0.54 14.16 3.00
N GLU A 75 -0.87 14.89 1.94
CA GLU A 75 -0.59 14.45 0.57
C GLU A 75 0.92 14.36 0.31
N LYS A 76 1.33 13.25 -0.32
CA LYS A 76 2.72 12.97 -0.67
C LYS A 76 2.99 13.44 -2.10
N LEU A 77 3.64 14.59 -2.23
CA LEU A 77 3.80 15.30 -3.52
C LEU A 77 4.66 14.57 -4.56
N ASP A 78 5.62 13.74 -4.15
CA ASP A 78 6.53 13.02 -5.07
C ASP A 78 5.96 11.66 -5.53
N THR A 79 4.65 11.60 -5.76
CA THR A 79 3.95 10.39 -6.18
C THR A 79 2.93 10.65 -7.27
N LEU A 80 2.43 9.59 -7.89
CA LEU A 80 1.37 9.72 -8.89
C LEU A 80 0.09 10.24 -8.21
N ARG A 81 -0.37 11.42 -8.66
CA ARG A 81 -1.62 12.03 -8.25
C ARG A 81 -2.52 12.23 -9.47
N THR A 82 -3.70 11.64 -9.43
CA THR A 82 -4.75 11.77 -10.46
C THR A 82 -6.09 12.09 -9.79
N PRO A 83 -7.14 12.47 -10.52
CA PRO A 83 -8.48 12.62 -9.94
C PRO A 83 -9.03 11.35 -9.26
N GLU A 84 -8.42 10.18 -9.51
CA GLU A 84 -8.87 8.87 -9.02
C GLU A 84 -7.86 8.20 -8.07
N LEU A 85 -6.67 8.78 -7.87
CA LEU A 85 -5.62 8.26 -6.99
C LEU A 85 -4.89 9.40 -6.28
N CYS A 86 -4.79 9.31 -4.96
CA CYS A 86 -3.92 10.15 -4.15
C CYS A 86 -3.23 9.34 -3.05
N MET A 87 -1.91 9.48 -2.91
CA MET A 87 -1.17 8.90 -1.81
C MET A 87 -1.05 9.92 -0.67
N LEU A 88 -1.49 9.53 0.52
CA LEU A 88 -1.25 10.27 1.76
C LEU A 88 -0.21 9.54 2.60
N GLU A 89 0.65 10.30 3.28
CA GLU A 89 1.60 9.78 4.27
C GLU A 89 1.27 10.32 5.66
N SER A 90 1.52 9.49 6.68
CA SER A 90 1.27 9.91 8.06
C SER A 90 2.22 11.04 8.45
N THR A 91 1.70 12.03 9.17
CA THR A 91 2.50 13.09 9.82
C THR A 91 3.03 12.66 11.18
N SER A 92 2.72 11.43 11.62
CA SER A 92 3.13 10.88 12.91
C SER A 92 4.44 10.09 12.77
N VAL A 93 4.87 9.41 13.85
CA VAL A 93 6.05 8.53 13.83
C VAL A 93 5.76 7.20 13.12
N ASP A 94 4.49 6.86 12.93
CA ASP A 94 4.07 5.61 12.30
C ASP A 94 4.34 5.66 10.78
N ASP A 95 5.05 4.67 10.25
CA ASP A 95 5.36 4.54 8.81
C ASP A 95 4.15 3.95 8.06
N VAL A 96 3.15 4.81 7.84
CA VAL A 96 1.84 4.45 7.27
C VAL A 96 1.53 5.33 6.07
N ALA A 97 1.10 4.70 4.98
CA ALA A 97 0.59 5.36 3.79
C ALA A 97 -0.85 4.94 3.48
N LEU A 98 -1.66 5.91 3.05
CA LEU A 98 -3.00 5.68 2.53
C LEU A 98 -2.98 5.87 1.01
N GLN A 99 -3.44 4.88 0.27
CA GLN A 99 -3.76 4.98 -1.16
C GLN A 99 -5.26 5.27 -1.26
N VAL A 100 -5.61 6.55 -1.38
CA VAL A 100 -7.01 6.98 -1.58
C VAL A 100 -7.35 6.80 -3.05
N VAL A 101 -8.34 5.96 -3.33
CA VAL A 101 -8.64 5.49 -4.68
C VAL A 101 -10.13 5.61 -4.96
N THR A 102 -10.50 6.07 -6.15
CA THR A 102 -11.88 5.97 -6.61
C THR A 102 -12.21 4.53 -6.98
N ASN A 103 -13.26 3.96 -6.40
CA ASN A 103 -13.73 2.60 -6.64
C ASN A 103 -13.99 2.36 -8.15
N GLY A 104 -13.58 1.20 -8.64
CA GLY A 104 -13.72 0.82 -10.06
C GLY A 104 -12.72 1.48 -11.02
N SER A 105 -11.81 2.32 -10.53
CA SER A 105 -10.70 2.86 -11.34
C SER A 105 -9.62 1.80 -11.63
N GLU A 106 -8.69 2.12 -12.54
CA GLU A 106 -7.54 1.26 -12.83
C GLU A 106 -6.61 1.07 -11.61
N PHE A 107 -6.70 1.95 -10.62
CA PHE A 107 -5.87 1.95 -9.42
C PHE A 107 -6.31 0.93 -8.36
N GLU A 108 -7.36 0.13 -8.61
CA GLU A 108 -7.64 -1.07 -7.80
C GLU A 108 -6.57 -2.18 -7.98
N CYS A 109 -5.56 -1.96 -8.83
CA CYS A 109 -4.44 -2.86 -9.05
C CYS A 109 -3.67 -3.22 -7.75
N PHE A 110 -3.68 -2.38 -6.72
CA PHE A 110 -3.10 -2.69 -5.41
C PHE A 110 -3.71 -3.95 -4.78
N LEU A 111 -5.03 -4.09 -4.90
CA LEU A 111 -5.79 -5.23 -4.37
C LEU A 111 -5.50 -6.48 -5.19
N THR A 112 -5.51 -6.35 -6.51
CA THR A 112 -5.20 -7.45 -7.43
C THR A 112 -3.79 -7.98 -7.23
N PHE A 113 -2.80 -7.08 -7.09
CA PHE A 113 -1.42 -7.46 -6.82
C PHE A 113 -1.29 -8.22 -5.49
N ARG A 114 -1.86 -7.68 -4.41
CA ARG A 114 -1.91 -8.35 -3.10
C ARG A 114 -2.51 -9.75 -3.20
N ASP A 115 -3.69 -9.86 -3.81
CA ASP A 115 -4.45 -11.11 -3.83
C ASP A 115 -3.74 -12.19 -4.64
N LYS A 116 -3.10 -11.82 -5.75
CA LYS A 116 -2.25 -12.74 -6.54
C LYS A 116 -1.06 -13.26 -5.75
N LEU A 117 -0.37 -12.41 -4.99
CA LEU A 117 0.76 -12.85 -4.16
C LEU A 117 0.30 -13.75 -3.01
N ARG A 118 -0.84 -13.45 -2.37
CA ARG A 118 -1.39 -14.26 -1.27
C ARG A 118 -1.68 -15.71 -1.66
N VAL A 119 -2.07 -15.95 -2.91
CA VAL A 119 -2.40 -17.30 -3.40
C VAL A 119 -1.25 -17.99 -4.12
N ASN A 120 -0.11 -17.31 -4.31
CA ASN A 120 1.02 -17.84 -5.06
C ASN A 120 2.36 -17.63 -4.33
N PRO A 121 2.80 -18.60 -3.52
CA PRO A 121 4.07 -18.53 -2.80
C PRO A 121 5.31 -18.33 -3.70
N ALA A 122 5.29 -18.82 -4.94
CA ALA A 122 6.40 -18.64 -5.87
C ALA A 122 6.52 -17.16 -6.32
N LEU A 123 5.41 -16.42 -6.43
CA LEU A 123 5.46 -14.98 -6.68
C LEU A 123 5.99 -14.22 -5.47
N VAL A 124 5.66 -14.67 -4.24
CA VAL A 124 6.22 -14.08 -3.02
C VAL A 124 7.73 -14.27 -2.96
N GLU A 125 8.23 -15.46 -3.31
CA GLU A 125 9.67 -15.73 -3.37
C GLU A 125 10.37 -14.80 -4.37
N GLN A 126 9.86 -14.71 -5.60
CA GLN A 126 10.41 -13.80 -6.62
C GLN A 126 10.39 -12.34 -6.17
N TYR A 127 9.29 -11.90 -5.54
CA TYR A 127 9.16 -10.55 -5.01
C TYR A 127 10.17 -10.27 -3.90
N ASN A 128 10.42 -11.25 -3.03
CA ASN A 128 11.41 -11.16 -1.97
C ASN A 128 12.83 -11.12 -2.52
N THR A 129 13.16 -12.00 -3.46
CA THR A 129 14.47 -12.01 -4.14
C THR A 129 14.74 -10.67 -4.80
N LEU A 130 13.76 -10.10 -5.51
CA LEU A 130 13.86 -8.78 -6.11
C LEU A 130 14.18 -7.71 -5.05
N LYS A 131 13.42 -7.64 -3.95
CA LYS A 131 13.67 -6.63 -2.91
C LYS A 131 15.06 -6.73 -2.31
N LEU A 132 15.48 -7.94 -1.96
CA LEU A 132 16.77 -8.18 -1.32
C LEU A 132 17.95 -7.90 -2.26
N ALA A 133 17.81 -8.17 -3.56
CA ALA A 133 18.85 -7.89 -4.56
C ALA A 133 19.16 -6.38 -4.70
N TYR A 134 18.18 -5.52 -4.41
CA TYR A 134 18.30 -4.06 -4.49
C TYR A 134 18.52 -3.41 -3.10
N GLU A 135 18.84 -4.18 -2.07
CA GLU A 135 19.26 -3.63 -0.80
C GLU A 135 20.57 -2.84 -0.97
N GLY A 136 20.58 -1.57 -0.54
CA GLY A 136 21.72 -0.66 -0.72
C GLY A 136 21.83 0.04 -2.08
N TRP A 137 20.96 -0.28 -3.06
CA TRP A 137 20.95 0.38 -4.37
C TRP A 137 20.20 1.74 -4.36
N PRO A 138 20.41 2.60 -5.38
CA PRO A 138 19.61 3.80 -5.59
C PRO A 138 18.11 3.49 -5.67
N GLN A 139 17.29 4.37 -5.11
CA GLN A 139 15.85 4.13 -4.98
C GLN A 139 15.13 4.09 -6.33
N ASP A 140 15.61 4.83 -7.33
CA ASP A 140 14.96 4.93 -8.64
C ASP A 140 15.11 3.64 -9.46
N GLU A 141 16.31 3.02 -9.45
CA GLU A 141 16.53 1.72 -10.11
C GLU A 141 15.69 0.61 -9.48
N TYR A 142 15.57 0.62 -8.15
CA TYR A 142 14.67 -0.29 -7.45
C TYR A 142 13.21 -0.07 -7.84
N ARG A 143 12.78 1.19 -7.96
CA ARG A 143 11.40 1.53 -8.34
C ARG A 143 11.05 1.04 -9.73
N GLU A 144 11.94 1.22 -10.70
CA GLU A 144 11.76 0.73 -12.08
C GLU A 144 11.58 -0.79 -12.10
N LYS A 145 12.51 -1.53 -11.48
CA LYS A 145 12.48 -3.00 -11.48
C LYS A 145 11.32 -3.58 -10.70
N LYS A 146 10.89 -2.87 -9.64
CA LYS A 146 9.66 -3.19 -8.93
C LYS A 146 8.42 -2.96 -9.81
N SER A 147 8.39 -1.91 -10.63
CA SER A 147 7.31 -1.66 -11.58
C SER A 147 7.17 -2.80 -12.58
N ASP A 148 8.27 -3.20 -13.22
CA ASP A 148 8.32 -4.32 -14.17
C ASP A 148 7.72 -5.61 -13.56
N PHE A 149 8.10 -5.90 -12.31
CA PHE A 149 7.61 -7.07 -11.59
C PHE A 149 6.11 -6.97 -11.27
N ILE A 150 5.63 -5.80 -10.84
CA ILE A 150 4.21 -5.57 -10.56
C ILE A 150 3.39 -5.79 -11.84
N GLU A 151 3.81 -5.22 -12.96
CA GLU A 151 3.15 -5.39 -14.26
C GLU A 151 3.11 -6.86 -14.68
N HIS A 152 4.22 -7.59 -14.51
CA HIS A 152 4.27 -9.02 -14.76
C HIS A 152 3.23 -9.78 -13.93
N VAL A 153 3.19 -9.55 -12.61
CA VAL A 153 2.22 -10.20 -11.71
C VAL A 153 0.79 -9.85 -12.13
N LEU A 154 0.50 -8.60 -12.45
CA LEU A 154 -0.82 -8.16 -12.89
C LEU A 154 -1.24 -8.81 -14.21
N ALA A 155 -0.31 -9.21 -15.07
CA ALA A 155 -0.58 -9.92 -16.33
C ALA A 155 -0.78 -11.45 -16.19
N VAL A 156 -0.31 -12.08 -15.10
CA VAL A 156 -0.52 -13.52 -14.85
C VAL A 156 -2.02 -13.83 -14.73
N LYS A 157 -2.52 -14.82 -15.48
CA LYS A 157 -3.94 -15.21 -15.44
C LYS A 157 -4.28 -16.10 -14.26
#